data_AF-A0A8S2R1T2-F1
#
_entry.id   AF-A0A8S2R1T2-F1
#
_cell.length_a   1.000
_cell.length_b   1.000
_cell.length_c   1.000
_cell.angle_alpha   90.00
_cell.angle_beta   90.00
_cell.angle_gamma   90.00
#
_symmetry.space_group_name_H-M   'P 1'
#
loop_
_entity.id
_entity.type
_entity.pdbx_description
1 polymer ?
#
loop_
_entity_poly.entity_id
_entity_poly.type
_entity_poly.pdbx_seq_one_letter_code
_entity_poly.pdbx_strand_id
1 'polypeptide(L)'
;YKNYLIDHVTVSLNELELFIKHASDMLQRQVRSDDLKSLIEMMTFLSQVRTRQEYTDDMAEPIKDIIELLKSYAYEVPQTIYAMLDELPEKWIIIKKMAAKMKQYIAPLQANQIVNIRNQIIDMEKKQQEIRERFLRDAPFTYDTKEPYVELNIWASHLRKFHQEIQQLTDLASIFDINIPEHKAVKLCRREMRPLKQLWDLIYLIRSRIHEWTKTPWKQVNIESIDQELRQTYLNKELRSLAKECNQWNAYHGIEKDVKNLVASLRSVGEFRNNAIRSRHWDELMKETGVQIHMTNETSLQDLLVLNLHKYEEEVKNIVDKAAKEQGMEKILYDLENTWSNMNFHVEKHPRTNVTLVSIDDDILVALDEHQTQLQTLLSSKFISHFIDNVTTWKSQMSAADMVLQLLTDVQRTWSNLEAIFIGTDDIRIQLPDETEAFHRIDKEFKIIAKGNEVDLNFIRCTNRSGLYDQLEKMKDNLQLCQKALEDYLEIKRLAFPRFFFVSGSELLEFLSNGNDPEKVMRLIRKVFDSLNKLDLREDLNGNKLKMAYA
;
A
#
# COMPACT_ATOMS: atom_id res chain seq x y z
N TYR A 1 -89.36 18.48 -28.65
CA TYR A 1 -89.07 19.84 -28.16
C TYR A 1 -90.03 20.29 -27.05
N LYS A 2 -91.36 20.18 -27.22
CA LYS A 2 -92.34 20.51 -26.15
C LYS A 2 -92.12 19.73 -24.84
N ASN A 3 -91.98 18.40 -24.90
CA ASN A 3 -91.73 17.59 -23.69
C ASN A 3 -90.40 17.94 -23.00
N TYR A 4 -89.36 18.26 -23.78
CA TYR A 4 -88.07 18.70 -23.24
C TYR A 4 -88.16 20.02 -22.48
N LEU A 5 -88.94 20.99 -22.97
CA LEU A 5 -89.16 22.27 -22.28
C LEU A 5 -89.97 22.11 -20.98
N ILE A 6 -90.94 21.19 -20.97
CA ILE A 6 -91.75 20.89 -19.78
C ILE A 6 -90.91 20.13 -18.74
N ASP A 7 -90.14 19.12 -19.18
CA ASP A 7 -89.24 18.38 -18.31
C ASP A 7 -88.16 19.31 -17.74
N HIS A 8 -87.61 20.22 -18.55
CA HIS A 8 -86.66 21.22 -18.09
C HIS A 8 -87.26 22.16 -17.03
N VAL A 9 -88.45 22.74 -17.27
CA VAL A 9 -89.12 23.61 -16.28
C VAL A 9 -89.46 22.85 -15.00
N THR A 10 -89.95 21.61 -15.12
CA THR A 10 -90.36 20.79 -13.96
C THR A 10 -89.15 20.31 -13.15
N VAL A 11 -88.06 19.90 -13.81
CA VAL A 11 -86.81 19.50 -13.16
C VAL A 11 -86.14 20.69 -12.49
N SER A 12 -86.01 21.85 -13.16
CA SER A 12 -85.39 23.04 -12.56
C SER A 12 -86.16 23.55 -11.33
N LEU A 13 -87.50 23.55 -11.37
CA LEU A 13 -88.32 23.97 -10.23
C LEU A 13 -88.31 22.94 -9.08
N ASN A 14 -88.30 21.64 -9.38
CA ASN A 14 -88.16 20.59 -8.36
C ASN A 14 -86.76 20.58 -7.72
N GLU A 15 -85.71 20.78 -8.50
CA GLU A 15 -84.34 20.91 -7.99
C GLU A 15 -84.21 22.14 -7.07
N LEU A 16 -84.85 23.25 -7.43
CA LEU A 16 -84.91 24.43 -6.58
C LEU A 16 -85.71 24.16 -5.29
N GLU A 17 -86.86 23.48 -5.36
CA GLU A 17 -87.64 23.13 -4.17
C GLU A 17 -86.88 22.18 -3.23
N LEU A 18 -86.22 21.15 -3.77
CA LEU A 18 -85.38 20.23 -2.99
C LEU A 18 -84.21 20.96 -2.33
N PHE A 19 -83.57 21.88 -3.05
CA PHE A 19 -82.50 22.71 -2.50
C PHE A 19 -83.01 23.64 -1.39
N ILE A 20 -84.18 24.26 -1.59
CA ILE A 20 -84.83 25.14 -0.60
C ILE A 20 -85.18 24.38 0.68
N LYS A 21 -85.72 23.15 0.57
CA LYS A 21 -86.01 22.29 1.73
C LYS A 21 -84.72 21.92 2.48
N HIS A 22 -83.71 21.45 1.75
CA HIS A 22 -82.41 21.11 2.34
C HIS A 22 -81.71 22.33 2.98
N ALA A 23 -81.84 23.51 2.36
CA ALA A 23 -81.29 24.76 2.88
C ALA A 23 -81.99 25.25 4.14
N SER A 24 -83.32 25.14 4.19
CA SER A 24 -84.10 25.47 5.38
C SER A 24 -83.72 24.55 6.55
N ASP A 25 -83.62 23.25 6.32
CA ASP A 25 -83.26 22.27 7.36
C ASP A 25 -81.84 22.49 7.90
N MET A 26 -80.88 22.81 7.02
CA MET A 26 -79.50 23.10 7.42
C MET A 26 -79.36 24.44 8.15
N LEU A 27 -80.08 25.48 7.73
CA LEU A 27 -80.03 26.81 8.37
C LEU A 27 -80.79 26.87 9.70
N GLN A 28 -81.69 25.92 9.97
CA GLN A 28 -82.37 25.76 11.25
C GLN A 28 -81.54 24.98 12.29
N ARG A 29 -80.48 24.25 11.89
CA ARG A 29 -79.59 23.56 12.82
C ARG A 29 -78.78 24.59 13.63
N GLN A 30 -78.88 24.54 14.95
CA GLN A 30 -78.10 25.41 15.83
C GLN A 30 -76.62 25.02 15.85
N VAL A 31 -75.74 25.94 15.45
CA VAL A 31 -74.29 25.78 15.66
C VAL A 31 -73.97 26.07 17.12
N ARG A 32 -73.39 25.11 17.82
CA ARG A 32 -72.74 25.38 19.10
C ARG A 32 -71.32 25.87 18.85
N SER A 33 -70.84 26.76 19.73
CA SER A 33 -69.52 27.41 19.65
C SER A 33 -68.33 26.44 19.55
N ASP A 34 -68.50 25.18 19.97
CA ASP A 34 -67.41 24.19 20.09
C ASP A 34 -67.34 23.17 18.96
N ASP A 35 -68.28 23.19 18.01
CA ASP A 35 -68.29 22.20 16.92
C ASP A 35 -67.76 22.78 15.61
N LEU A 36 -66.43 22.67 15.45
CA LEU A 36 -65.71 23.07 14.25
C LEU A 36 -66.25 22.39 12.98
N LYS A 37 -66.72 21.14 13.04
CA LYS A 37 -67.24 20.44 11.86
C LYS A 37 -68.58 21.05 11.42
N SER A 38 -69.47 21.27 12.36
CA SER A 38 -70.76 21.95 12.11
C SER A 38 -70.55 23.37 11.54
N LEU A 39 -69.56 24.11 12.05
CA LEU A 39 -69.21 25.44 11.55
C LEU A 39 -68.70 25.39 10.09
N ILE A 40 -67.85 24.42 9.76
CA ILE A 40 -67.28 24.23 8.42
C ILE A 40 -68.36 23.81 7.42
N GLU A 41 -69.22 22.84 7.78
CA GLU A 41 -70.34 22.41 6.95
C GLU A 41 -71.29 23.58 6.64
N MET A 42 -71.57 24.44 7.63
CA MET A 42 -72.39 25.63 7.42
C MET A 42 -71.68 26.71 6.60
N MET A 43 -70.36 26.87 6.70
CA MET A 43 -69.60 27.77 5.84
C MET A 43 -69.59 27.32 4.39
N THR A 44 -69.35 26.04 4.13
CA THR A 44 -69.42 25.45 2.79
C THR A 44 -70.82 25.60 2.21
N PHE A 45 -71.86 25.40 3.02
CA PHE A 45 -73.24 25.54 2.59
C PHE A 45 -73.63 27.01 2.33
N LEU A 46 -73.20 27.97 3.16
CA LEU A 46 -73.39 29.39 2.91
C LEU A 46 -72.68 29.86 1.62
N SER A 47 -71.53 29.26 1.30
CA SER A 47 -70.84 29.48 0.03
C SER A 47 -71.64 28.93 -1.16
N GLN A 48 -72.17 27.70 -1.06
CA GLN A 48 -73.04 27.11 -2.08
C GLN A 48 -74.32 27.92 -2.31
N VAL A 49 -74.95 28.42 -1.25
CA VAL A 49 -76.12 29.33 -1.34
C VAL A 49 -75.74 30.61 -2.09
N ARG A 50 -74.55 31.17 -1.85
CA ARG A 50 -74.05 32.36 -2.56
C ARG A 50 -73.77 32.09 -4.03
N THR A 51 -73.09 31.01 -4.39
CA THR A 51 -72.78 30.67 -5.78
C THR A 51 -74.05 30.36 -6.57
N ARG A 52 -75.03 29.69 -5.94
CA ARG A 52 -76.32 29.37 -6.55
C ARG A 52 -77.26 30.59 -6.59
N GLN A 53 -76.94 31.67 -5.87
CA GLN A 53 -77.77 32.88 -5.82
C GLN A 53 -77.86 33.58 -7.17
N GLU A 54 -76.74 33.78 -7.85
CA GLU A 54 -76.74 34.42 -9.18
C GLU A 54 -77.57 33.59 -10.17
N TYR A 55 -77.34 32.28 -10.22
CA TYR A 55 -78.11 31.38 -11.09
C TYR A 55 -79.61 31.36 -10.76
N THR A 56 -79.99 31.29 -9.48
CA THR A 56 -81.40 31.16 -9.07
C THR A 56 -82.18 32.47 -9.21
N ASP A 57 -81.52 33.61 -8.99
CA ASP A 57 -82.13 34.93 -9.18
C ASP A 57 -82.38 35.19 -10.68
N ASP A 58 -81.48 34.75 -11.56
CA ASP A 58 -81.61 34.88 -13.02
C ASP A 58 -82.49 33.79 -13.67
N MET A 59 -82.77 32.68 -12.98
CA MET A 59 -83.57 31.56 -13.51
C MET A 59 -85.07 31.87 -13.62
N ALA A 60 -85.57 32.86 -12.86
CA ALA A 60 -87.00 33.15 -12.78
C ALA A 60 -87.59 33.76 -14.06
N GLU A 61 -86.83 34.59 -14.78
CA GLU A 61 -87.26 35.23 -16.04
C GLU A 61 -87.34 34.23 -17.22
N PRO A 62 -86.30 33.43 -17.51
CA PRO A 62 -86.35 32.45 -18.59
C PRO A 62 -87.45 31.40 -18.43
N ILE A 63 -87.76 30.99 -17.19
CA ILE A 63 -88.83 30.02 -16.93
C ILE A 63 -90.20 30.65 -17.18
N LYS A 64 -90.39 31.93 -16.85
CA LYS A 64 -91.62 32.68 -17.18
C LYS A 64 -91.82 32.79 -18.69
N ASP A 65 -90.77 33.12 -19.43
CA ASP A 65 -90.79 33.22 -20.90
C ASP A 65 -91.09 31.87 -21.56
N ILE A 66 -90.53 30.77 -21.04
CA ILE A 66 -90.81 29.41 -21.54
C ILE A 66 -92.25 29.00 -21.24
N ILE A 67 -92.80 29.36 -20.07
CA ILE A 67 -94.21 29.10 -19.73
C ILE A 67 -95.17 29.92 -20.61
N GLU A 68 -94.82 31.17 -20.92
CA GLU A 68 -95.59 32.03 -21.84
C GLU A 68 -95.53 31.50 -23.28
N LEU A 69 -94.37 31.03 -23.74
CA LEU A 69 -94.22 30.32 -25.00
C LEU A 69 -95.08 29.06 -25.03
N LEU A 70 -95.08 28.24 -23.97
CA LEU A 70 -95.92 27.04 -23.86
C LEU A 70 -97.43 27.37 -23.88
N LYS A 71 -97.85 28.50 -23.29
CA LYS A 71 -99.23 29.02 -23.41
C LYS A 71 -99.60 29.39 -24.85
N SER A 72 -98.70 30.06 -25.58
CA SER A 72 -98.92 30.42 -26.99
C SER A 72 -99.13 29.21 -27.91
N TYR A 73 -98.62 28.04 -27.51
CA TYR A 73 -98.80 26.76 -28.21
C TYR A 73 -100.02 25.95 -27.72
N ALA A 74 -100.96 26.60 -27.00
CA ALA A 74 -102.21 26.05 -26.47
C ALA A 74 -102.03 24.82 -25.55
N TYR A 75 -100.97 24.81 -24.74
CA TYR A 75 -100.73 23.77 -23.74
C TYR A 75 -101.07 24.28 -22.32
N GLU A 76 -101.93 23.55 -21.61
CA GLU A 76 -102.25 23.85 -20.21
C GLU A 76 -101.15 23.30 -19.30
N VAL A 77 -100.33 24.21 -18.77
CA VAL A 77 -99.34 23.89 -17.74
C VAL A 77 -100.09 23.57 -16.42
N PRO A 78 -99.72 22.49 -15.68
CA PRO A 78 -100.33 22.15 -14.40
C PRO A 78 -100.38 23.31 -13.40
N GLN A 79 -101.49 23.45 -12.66
CA GLN A 79 -101.64 24.48 -11.60
C GLN A 79 -100.55 24.40 -10.53
N THR A 80 -99.99 23.21 -10.29
CA THR A 80 -98.84 22.98 -9.40
C THR A 80 -97.59 23.74 -9.83
N ILE A 81 -97.31 23.85 -11.13
CA ILE A 81 -96.13 24.58 -11.63
C ILE A 81 -96.31 26.10 -11.48
N TYR A 82 -97.55 26.61 -11.62
CA TYR A 82 -97.84 28.02 -11.32
C TYR A 82 -97.70 28.34 -9.84
N ALA A 83 -98.22 27.47 -8.96
CA ALA A 83 -98.05 27.63 -7.52
C ALA A 83 -96.56 27.60 -7.11
N MET A 84 -95.76 26.71 -7.71
CA MET A 84 -94.30 26.67 -7.49
C MET A 84 -93.60 27.94 -8.00
N LEU A 85 -94.04 28.50 -9.13
CA LEU A 85 -93.45 29.72 -9.69
C LEU A 85 -93.69 30.96 -8.82
N ASP A 86 -94.80 31.01 -8.09
CA ASP A 86 -95.13 32.10 -7.16
C ASP A 86 -94.53 31.88 -5.76
N GLU A 87 -94.58 30.65 -5.23
CA GLU A 87 -94.12 30.36 -3.86
C GLU A 87 -92.59 30.21 -3.72
N LEU A 88 -91.90 29.64 -4.73
CA LEU A 88 -90.46 29.35 -4.62
C LEU A 88 -89.60 30.61 -4.57
N PRO A 89 -89.89 31.70 -5.32
CA PRO A 89 -89.16 32.96 -5.17
C PRO A 89 -89.31 33.58 -3.78
N GLU A 90 -90.49 33.51 -3.17
CA GLU A 90 -90.70 34.00 -1.80
C GLU A 90 -89.93 33.16 -0.77
N LYS A 91 -89.99 31.83 -0.88
CA LYS A 91 -89.22 30.90 -0.04
C LYS A 91 -87.70 31.11 -0.22
N TRP A 92 -87.26 31.42 -1.44
CA TRP A 92 -85.87 31.77 -1.73
C TRP A 92 -85.43 33.08 -1.08
N ILE A 93 -86.28 34.11 -1.06
CA ILE A 93 -86.02 35.37 -0.34
C ILE A 93 -85.92 35.13 1.18
N ILE A 94 -86.76 34.26 1.74
CA ILE A 94 -86.69 33.88 3.16
C ILE A 94 -85.36 33.19 3.46
N ILE A 95 -84.92 32.25 2.61
CA ILE A 95 -83.62 31.58 2.76
C ILE A 95 -82.48 32.58 2.62
N LYS A 96 -82.53 33.54 1.69
CA LYS A 96 -81.53 34.63 1.60
C LYS A 96 -81.45 35.44 2.89
N LYS A 97 -82.59 35.79 3.49
CA LYS A 97 -82.63 36.50 4.79
C LYS A 97 -82.11 35.64 5.94
N MET A 98 -82.45 34.35 5.97
CA MET A 98 -81.94 33.41 6.98
C MET A 98 -80.44 33.19 6.85
N ALA A 99 -79.93 33.00 5.63
CA ALA A 99 -78.51 32.90 5.33
C ALA A 99 -77.73 34.17 5.73
N ALA A 100 -78.29 35.36 5.49
CA ALA A 100 -77.69 36.62 5.91
C ALA A 100 -77.62 36.77 7.45
N LYS A 101 -78.70 36.42 8.17
CA LYS A 101 -78.71 36.39 9.64
C LYS A 101 -77.72 35.38 10.19
N MET A 102 -77.66 34.19 9.61
CA MET A 102 -76.74 33.14 10.01
C MET A 102 -75.28 33.53 9.75
N LYS A 103 -75.00 34.21 8.63
CA LYS A 103 -73.69 34.79 8.34
C LYS A 103 -73.26 35.82 9.38
N GLN A 104 -74.18 36.68 9.85
CA GLN A 104 -73.89 37.64 10.92
C GLN A 104 -73.63 36.95 12.27
N TYR A 105 -74.36 35.87 12.57
CA TYR A 105 -74.17 35.08 13.80
C TYR A 105 -72.83 34.31 13.80
N ILE A 106 -72.46 33.75 12.64
CA ILE A 106 -71.24 32.96 12.47
C ILE A 106 -69.99 33.84 12.37
N ALA A 107 -70.09 35.09 11.91
CA ALA A 107 -68.95 36.01 11.75
C ALA A 107 -68.07 36.19 13.02
N PRO A 108 -68.61 36.44 14.23
CA PRO A 108 -67.78 36.53 15.44
C PRO A 108 -67.15 35.18 15.83
N LEU A 109 -67.85 34.06 15.59
CA LEU A 109 -67.32 32.71 15.85
C LEU A 109 -66.17 32.38 14.89
N GLN A 110 -66.29 32.74 13.61
CA GLN A 110 -65.22 32.66 12.62
C GLN A 110 -64.03 33.51 13.04
N ALA A 111 -64.24 34.77 13.44
CA ALA A 111 -63.16 35.65 13.87
C ALA A 111 -62.39 35.06 15.06
N ASN A 112 -63.10 34.47 16.03
CA ASN A 112 -62.47 33.84 17.19
C ASN A 112 -61.70 32.56 16.80
N GLN A 113 -62.24 31.74 15.90
CA GLN A 113 -61.53 30.57 15.37
C GLN A 113 -60.31 30.94 14.52
N ILE A 114 -60.37 32.02 13.74
CA ILE A 114 -59.23 32.55 12.98
C ILE A 114 -58.11 32.99 13.94
N VAL A 115 -58.45 33.64 15.06
CA VAL A 115 -57.47 34.01 16.09
C VAL A 115 -56.87 32.78 16.76
N ASN A 116 -57.69 31.77 17.09
CA ASN A 116 -57.22 30.51 17.66
C ASN A 116 -56.26 29.77 16.71
N ILE A 117 -56.61 29.64 15.43
CA ILE A 117 -55.76 29.02 14.40
C ILE A 117 -54.46 29.81 14.23
N ARG A 118 -54.50 31.15 14.24
CA ARG A 118 -53.27 31.98 14.19
C ARG A 118 -52.36 31.75 15.40
N ASN A 119 -52.92 31.63 16.61
CA ASN A 119 -52.13 31.32 17.81
C ASN A 119 -51.51 29.92 17.72
N GLN A 120 -52.27 28.92 17.23
CA GLN A 120 -51.75 27.58 17.00
C GLN A 120 -50.62 27.56 15.97
N ILE A 121 -50.69 28.37 14.90
CA ILE A 121 -49.60 28.51 13.93
C ILE A 121 -48.34 29.06 14.59
N ILE A 122 -48.44 30.09 15.43
CA ILE A 122 -47.29 30.68 16.16
C ILE A 122 -46.67 29.66 17.12
N ASP A 123 -47.48 28.92 17.87
CA ASP A 123 -46.99 27.88 18.78
C ASP A 123 -46.32 26.73 18.02
N MET A 124 -46.82 26.40 16.83
CA MET A 124 -46.20 25.39 15.97
C MET A 124 -44.87 25.86 15.37
N GLU A 125 -44.72 27.14 15.03
CA GLU A 125 -43.45 27.70 14.59
C GLU A 125 -42.39 27.62 15.70
N LYS A 126 -42.76 27.91 16.95
CA LYS A 126 -41.87 27.72 18.10
C LYS A 126 -41.48 26.27 18.30
N LYS A 127 -42.45 25.35 18.31
CA LYS A 127 -42.19 23.90 18.39
C LYS A 127 -41.30 23.42 17.25
N GLN A 128 -41.46 23.96 16.05
CA GLN A 128 -40.64 23.62 14.89
C GLN A 128 -39.17 24.06 15.08
N GLN A 129 -38.91 25.22 15.69
CA GLN A 129 -37.57 25.66 16.04
C GLN A 129 -36.96 24.79 17.15
N GLU A 130 -37.71 24.50 18.21
CA GLU A 130 -37.27 23.62 19.29
C GLU A 130 -36.91 22.21 18.79
N ILE A 131 -37.72 21.64 17.90
CA ILE A 131 -37.42 20.34 17.27
C ILE A 131 -36.13 20.41 16.46
N ARG A 132 -35.87 21.52 15.75
CA ARG A 132 -34.63 21.68 14.99
C ARG A 132 -33.41 21.75 15.90
N GLU A 133 -33.48 22.50 17.00
CA GLU A 133 -32.40 22.60 17.98
C GLU A 133 -32.12 21.26 18.66
N ARG A 134 -33.18 20.57 19.10
CA ARG A 134 -33.06 19.22 19.68
C ARG A 134 -32.52 18.21 18.68
N PHE A 135 -32.93 18.28 17.41
CA PHE A 135 -32.39 17.42 16.36
C PHE A 135 -30.90 17.65 16.13
N LEU A 136 -30.44 18.90 16.08
CA LEU A 136 -29.00 19.20 15.91
C LEU A 136 -28.14 18.73 17.10
N ARG A 137 -28.70 18.69 18.30
CA ARG A 137 -27.98 18.30 19.53
C ARG A 137 -28.03 16.79 19.80
N ASP A 138 -29.21 16.19 19.67
CA ASP A 138 -29.50 14.85 20.17
C ASP A 138 -29.69 13.82 19.03
N ALA A 139 -29.50 14.19 17.76
CA ALA A 139 -29.46 13.22 16.67
C ALA A 139 -28.02 12.68 16.50
N PRO A 140 -27.86 11.47 15.94
CA PRO A 140 -26.58 10.76 15.92
C PRO A 140 -25.63 11.30 14.84
N PHE A 141 -25.21 12.55 14.97
CA PHE A 141 -24.21 13.18 14.11
C PHE A 141 -22.76 12.87 14.53
N THR A 142 -22.59 12.23 15.69
CA THR A 142 -21.29 11.90 16.30
C THR A 142 -20.96 10.43 16.10
N TYR A 143 -19.70 10.13 15.72
CA TYR A 143 -19.26 8.77 15.40
C TYR A 143 -19.32 7.77 16.59
N ASP A 144 -19.23 8.29 17.81
CA ASP A 144 -19.22 7.51 19.05
C ASP A 144 -20.61 7.09 19.55
N THR A 145 -21.66 7.37 18.77
CA THR A 145 -23.02 7.00 19.16
C THR A 145 -23.16 5.47 19.20
N LYS A 146 -23.52 4.92 20.38
CA LYS A 146 -23.61 3.47 20.61
C LYS A 146 -24.80 2.83 19.88
N GLU A 147 -25.97 3.49 19.88
CA GLU A 147 -27.21 2.95 19.30
C GLU A 147 -27.90 3.95 18.34
N PRO A 148 -27.26 4.30 17.22
CA PRO A 148 -27.75 5.33 16.30
C PRO A 148 -29.09 4.96 15.64
N TYR A 149 -29.40 3.67 15.46
CA TYR A 149 -30.70 3.25 14.91
C TYR A 149 -31.88 3.46 15.87
N VAL A 150 -31.64 3.32 17.18
CA VAL A 150 -32.69 3.55 18.19
C VAL A 150 -33.02 5.04 18.19
N GLU A 151 -32.01 5.90 18.21
CA GLU A 151 -32.17 7.35 18.14
C GLU A 151 -32.80 7.80 16.81
N LEU A 152 -32.36 7.26 15.67
CA LEU A 152 -32.97 7.54 14.36
C LEU A 152 -34.44 7.14 14.31
N ASN A 153 -34.83 6.00 14.90
CA ASN A 153 -36.21 5.56 14.92
C ASN A 153 -37.09 6.42 15.84
N ILE A 154 -36.57 6.84 17.00
CA ILE A 154 -37.25 7.79 17.89
C ILE A 154 -37.49 9.10 17.14
N TRP A 155 -36.46 9.66 16.50
CA TRP A 155 -36.56 10.88 15.71
C TRP A 155 -37.50 10.74 14.51
N ALA A 156 -37.50 9.60 13.82
CA ALA A 156 -38.44 9.32 12.73
C ALA A 156 -39.89 9.31 13.21
N SER A 157 -40.15 8.74 14.39
CA SER A 157 -41.49 8.71 14.98
C SER A 157 -41.95 10.11 15.42
N HIS A 158 -41.06 10.91 16.02
CA HIS A 158 -41.33 12.28 16.43
C HIS A 158 -41.62 13.18 15.23
N LEU A 159 -40.80 13.11 14.18
CA LEU A 159 -41.04 13.87 12.94
C LEU A 159 -42.32 13.46 12.23
N ARG A 160 -42.72 12.18 12.32
CA ARG A 160 -43.99 11.70 11.74
C ARG A 160 -45.20 12.24 12.48
N LYS A 161 -45.19 12.22 13.82
CA LYS A 161 -46.25 12.81 14.65
C LYS A 161 -46.39 14.31 14.39
N PHE A 162 -45.28 15.04 14.41
CA PHE A 162 -45.27 16.48 14.15
C PHE A 162 -45.74 16.83 12.72
N HIS A 163 -45.40 16.00 11.73
CA HIS A 163 -45.91 16.17 10.37
C HIS A 163 -47.43 15.94 10.26
N GLN A 164 -47.99 14.99 11.01
CA GLN A 164 -49.44 14.79 11.09
C GLN A 164 -50.14 15.98 11.73
N GLU A 165 -49.58 16.55 12.80
CA GLU A 165 -50.10 17.76 13.44
C GLU A 165 -50.08 18.95 12.48
N ILE A 166 -48.98 19.12 11.72
CA ILE A 166 -48.88 20.14 10.67
C ILE A 166 -49.93 19.94 9.57
N GLN A 167 -50.14 18.70 9.12
CA GLN A 167 -51.13 18.41 8.08
C GLN A 167 -52.55 18.74 8.55
N GLN A 168 -52.91 18.36 9.77
CA GLN A 168 -54.22 18.67 10.35
C GLN A 168 -54.46 20.18 10.46
N LEU A 169 -53.45 20.94 10.88
CA LEU A 169 -53.52 22.40 10.92
C LEU A 169 -53.57 23.02 9.52
N THR A 170 -52.92 22.39 8.55
CA THR A 170 -52.97 22.81 7.13
C THR A 170 -54.36 22.63 6.55
N ASP A 171 -54.97 21.48 6.79
CA ASP A 171 -56.32 21.18 6.35
C ASP A 171 -57.32 22.13 7.01
N LEU A 172 -57.15 22.43 8.32
CA LEU A 172 -57.99 23.42 9.03
C LEU A 172 -57.81 24.84 8.48
N ALA A 173 -56.58 25.30 8.28
CA ALA A 173 -56.31 26.66 7.80
C ALA A 173 -56.76 26.88 6.35
N SER A 174 -56.69 25.85 5.50
CA SER A 174 -57.21 25.89 4.12
C SER A 174 -58.72 26.14 4.08
N ILE A 175 -59.47 25.69 5.09
CA ILE A 175 -60.92 25.88 5.16
C ILE A 175 -61.29 27.33 5.51
N PHE A 176 -60.38 28.06 6.17
CA PHE A 176 -60.55 29.46 6.55
C PHE A 176 -59.78 30.44 5.65
N ASP A 177 -59.24 29.98 4.51
CA ASP A 177 -58.39 30.76 3.60
C ASP A 177 -57.21 31.47 4.29
N ILE A 178 -56.65 30.84 5.33
CA ILE A 178 -55.49 31.38 6.05
C ILE A 178 -54.23 30.84 5.39
N ASN A 179 -53.37 31.75 4.93
CA ASN A 179 -52.07 31.38 4.36
C ASN A 179 -51.11 30.93 5.48
N ILE A 180 -50.62 29.70 5.39
CA ILE A 180 -49.70 29.13 6.38
C ILE A 180 -48.26 29.33 5.91
N PRO A 181 -47.36 29.80 6.79
CA PRO A 181 -45.93 29.85 6.52
C PRO A 181 -45.36 28.49 6.13
N GLU A 182 -44.44 28.47 5.17
CA GLU A 182 -43.86 27.22 4.70
C GLU A 182 -43.00 26.55 5.80
N HIS A 183 -43.32 25.29 6.15
CA HIS A 183 -42.64 24.50 7.19
C HIS A 183 -41.23 24.01 6.77
N LYS A 184 -40.30 24.94 6.56
CA LYS A 184 -38.96 24.67 6.03
C LYS A 184 -38.11 23.78 6.95
N ALA A 185 -38.17 23.95 8.28
CA ALA A 185 -37.28 23.23 9.19
C ALA A 185 -37.60 21.73 9.28
N VAL A 186 -38.88 21.34 9.27
CA VAL A 186 -39.30 19.92 9.29
C VAL A 186 -38.95 19.22 7.98
N LYS A 187 -39.18 19.92 6.84
CA LYS A 187 -38.76 19.42 5.52
C LYS A 187 -37.25 19.20 5.46
N LEU A 188 -36.46 20.12 6.01
CA LEU A 188 -35.00 19.99 6.10
C LEU A 188 -34.57 18.82 7.00
N CYS A 189 -35.12 18.69 8.21
CA CYS A 189 -34.79 17.56 9.11
C CYS A 189 -35.12 16.21 8.45
N ARG A 190 -36.25 16.11 7.75
CA ARG A 190 -36.64 14.89 7.01
C ARG A 190 -35.71 14.61 5.83
N ARG A 191 -35.22 15.66 5.15
CA ARG A 191 -34.23 15.55 4.09
C ARG A 191 -32.90 15.06 4.63
N GLU A 192 -32.43 15.59 5.77
CA GLU A 192 -31.18 15.21 6.43
C GLU A 192 -31.23 13.80 7.07
N MET A 193 -32.41 13.32 7.47
CA MET A 193 -32.56 11.99 8.10
C MET A 193 -32.30 10.83 7.14
N ARG A 194 -32.56 10.99 5.83
CA ARG A 194 -32.27 9.98 4.80
C ARG A 194 -30.76 9.72 4.63
N PRO A 195 -29.92 10.73 4.34
CA PRO A 195 -28.48 10.56 4.23
C PRO A 195 -27.84 10.19 5.58
N LEU A 196 -28.41 10.63 6.72
CA LEU A 196 -27.94 10.20 8.04
C LEU A 196 -28.13 8.70 8.27
N LYS A 197 -29.29 8.14 7.87
CA LYS A 197 -29.51 6.69 7.91
C LYS A 197 -28.54 5.96 6.98
N GLN A 198 -28.39 6.42 5.74
CA GLN A 198 -27.47 5.82 4.77
C GLN A 198 -26.02 5.83 5.26
N LEU A 199 -25.59 6.91 5.92
CA LEU A 199 -24.27 7.01 6.52
C LEU A 199 -24.07 5.96 7.62
N TRP A 200 -25.05 5.79 8.51
CA TRP A 200 -24.96 4.77 9.56
C TRP A 200 -25.04 3.34 9.03
N ASP A 201 -25.87 3.09 8.00
CA ASP A 201 -25.90 1.81 7.29
C ASP A 201 -24.51 1.46 6.73
N LEU A 202 -23.83 2.44 6.12
CA LEU A 202 -22.47 2.29 5.61
C LEU A 202 -21.44 2.07 6.74
N ILE A 203 -21.55 2.82 7.85
CA ILE A 203 -20.67 2.65 9.02
C ILE A 203 -20.78 1.23 9.58
N TYR A 204 -22.00 0.71 9.76
CA TYR A 204 -22.21 -0.65 10.25
C TYR A 204 -21.72 -1.71 9.29
N LEU A 205 -21.93 -1.51 7.98
CA LEU A 205 -21.39 -2.40 6.95
C LEU A 205 -19.87 -2.45 7.03
N ILE A 206 -19.20 -1.30 7.03
CA ILE A 206 -17.74 -1.20 7.11
C ILE A 206 -17.24 -1.82 8.42
N ARG A 207 -17.82 -1.49 9.58
CA ARG A 207 -17.42 -2.08 10.88
C ARG A 207 -17.59 -3.59 10.90
N SER A 208 -18.66 -4.12 10.31
CA SER A 208 -18.89 -5.57 10.22
C SER A 208 -17.85 -6.25 9.33
N ARG A 209 -17.53 -5.66 8.17
CA ARG A 209 -16.46 -6.14 7.29
C ARG A 209 -15.09 -6.12 7.96
N ILE A 210 -14.77 -5.03 8.65
CA ILE A 210 -13.54 -4.93 9.45
C ILE A 210 -13.52 -6.01 10.53
N HIS A 211 -14.66 -6.28 11.18
CA HIS A 211 -14.76 -7.34 12.18
C HIS A 211 -14.59 -8.76 11.57
N GLU A 212 -15.02 -8.99 10.33
CA GLU A 212 -14.75 -10.23 9.61
C GLU A 212 -13.24 -10.36 9.29
N TRP A 213 -12.62 -9.31 8.76
CA TRP A 213 -11.19 -9.32 8.42
C TRP A 213 -10.28 -9.45 9.64
N THR A 214 -10.62 -8.80 10.74
CA THR A 214 -9.84 -8.88 12.00
C THR A 214 -9.73 -10.30 12.55
N LYS A 215 -10.73 -11.16 12.29
CA LYS A 215 -10.71 -12.58 12.69
C LYS A 215 -9.85 -13.47 11.81
N THR A 216 -9.48 -13.00 10.61
CA THR A 216 -8.70 -13.83 9.68
C THR A 216 -7.21 -13.84 10.07
N PRO A 217 -6.51 -14.98 9.95
CA PRO A 217 -5.07 -15.06 10.20
C PRO A 217 -4.31 -14.16 9.23
N TRP A 218 -3.42 -13.31 9.75
CA TRP A 218 -2.82 -12.23 8.96
C TRP A 218 -2.05 -12.70 7.72
N LYS A 219 -1.55 -13.94 7.69
CA LYS A 219 -0.85 -14.54 6.53
C LYS A 219 -1.78 -14.95 5.38
N GLN A 220 -3.04 -15.25 5.67
CA GLN A 220 -4.03 -15.72 4.68
C GLN A 220 -4.87 -14.58 4.10
N VAL A 221 -4.79 -13.39 4.68
CA VAL A 221 -5.56 -12.20 4.24
C VAL A 221 -5.12 -11.77 2.84
N ASN A 222 -6.06 -11.39 1.96
CA ASN A 222 -5.67 -10.71 0.73
C ASN A 222 -5.67 -9.19 0.97
N ILE A 223 -4.50 -8.65 1.31
CA ILE A 223 -4.32 -7.23 1.66
C ILE A 223 -4.64 -6.33 0.45
N GLU A 224 -4.28 -6.75 -0.77
CA GLU A 224 -4.57 -6.00 -2.00
C GLU A 224 -6.07 -5.93 -2.27
N SER A 225 -6.79 -7.05 -2.10
CA SER A 225 -8.25 -7.07 -2.27
C SER A 225 -8.95 -6.19 -1.25
N ILE A 226 -8.49 -6.19 0.00
CA ILE A 226 -9.10 -5.37 1.06
C ILE A 226 -8.77 -3.89 0.85
N ASP A 227 -7.53 -3.53 0.50
CA ASP A 227 -7.15 -2.16 0.17
C ASP A 227 -7.95 -1.63 -1.02
N GLN A 228 -8.12 -2.46 -2.07
CA GLN A 228 -8.93 -2.10 -3.23
C GLN A 228 -10.41 -1.89 -2.85
N GLU A 229 -10.99 -2.75 -2.01
CA GLU A 229 -12.37 -2.60 -1.56
C GLU A 229 -12.55 -1.32 -0.74
N LEU A 230 -11.65 -1.04 0.22
CA LEU A 230 -11.64 0.17 1.04
C LEU A 230 -11.48 1.46 0.23
N ARG A 231 -10.58 1.47 -0.76
CA ARG A 231 -10.34 2.66 -1.59
C ARG A 231 -11.42 2.84 -2.67
N GLN A 232 -11.70 1.81 -3.45
CA GLN A 232 -12.57 1.94 -4.63
C GLN A 232 -14.05 1.96 -4.27
N THR A 233 -14.47 1.12 -3.32
CA THR A 233 -15.89 1.00 -2.95
C THR A 233 -16.25 2.03 -1.90
N TYR A 234 -15.53 2.06 -0.78
CA TYR A 234 -15.94 2.88 0.36
C TYR A 234 -15.50 4.34 0.25
N LEU A 235 -14.22 4.64 0.00
CA LEU A 235 -13.74 6.03 -0.12
C LEU A 235 -14.20 6.72 -1.41
N ASN A 236 -14.02 6.09 -2.57
CA ASN A 236 -14.20 6.76 -3.87
C ASN A 236 -15.65 6.76 -4.40
N LYS A 237 -16.48 5.78 -4.02
CA LYS A 237 -17.87 5.67 -4.48
C LYS A 237 -18.87 6.03 -3.38
N GLU A 238 -18.95 5.20 -2.34
CA GLU A 238 -19.99 5.30 -1.30
C GLU A 238 -19.85 6.60 -0.47
N LEU A 239 -18.71 6.82 0.20
CA LEU A 239 -18.48 8.02 1.02
C LEU A 239 -18.48 9.29 0.18
N ARG A 240 -17.87 9.27 -1.02
CA ARG A 240 -17.84 10.45 -1.90
C ARG A 240 -19.22 10.85 -2.43
N SER A 241 -20.11 9.88 -2.65
CA SER A 241 -21.50 10.16 -3.03
C SER A 241 -22.27 10.84 -1.89
N LEU A 242 -22.04 10.38 -0.65
CA LEU A 242 -22.64 10.93 0.57
C LEU A 242 -21.97 12.22 1.05
N ALA A 243 -20.73 12.52 0.60
CA ALA A 243 -19.96 13.70 1.02
C ALA A 243 -20.67 15.03 0.70
N LYS A 244 -21.51 15.09 -0.34
CA LYS A 244 -22.24 16.32 -0.67
C LYS A 244 -23.23 16.74 0.42
N GLU A 245 -23.74 15.79 1.19
CA GLU A 245 -24.79 16.01 2.19
C GLU A 245 -24.30 15.78 3.63
N CYS A 246 -23.31 14.90 3.82
CA CYS A 246 -22.87 14.42 5.13
C CYS A 246 -21.52 14.98 5.60
N ASN A 247 -20.77 15.70 4.76
CA ASN A 247 -19.40 16.15 5.06
C ASN A 247 -19.30 17.19 6.20
N GLN A 248 -20.41 17.66 6.74
CA GLN A 248 -20.42 18.53 7.93
C GLN A 248 -20.50 17.72 9.24
N TRP A 249 -20.76 16.41 9.15
CA TRP A 249 -21.03 15.57 10.32
C TRP A 249 -19.77 14.88 10.82
N ASN A 250 -19.62 14.79 12.13
CA ASN A 250 -18.49 14.13 12.77
C ASN A 250 -18.50 12.62 12.46
N ALA A 251 -19.68 11.99 12.37
CA ALA A 251 -19.84 10.60 11.97
C ALA A 251 -19.19 10.27 10.61
N TYR A 252 -19.28 11.19 9.63
CA TYR A 252 -18.64 11.04 8.33
C TYR A 252 -17.11 11.11 8.43
N HIS A 253 -16.58 12.10 9.16
CA HIS A 253 -15.14 12.26 9.34
C HIS A 253 -14.54 11.11 10.17
N GLY A 254 -15.28 10.57 11.14
CA GLY A 254 -14.87 9.43 11.95
C GLY A 254 -14.65 8.19 11.10
N ILE A 255 -15.63 7.82 10.27
CA ILE A 255 -15.50 6.65 9.38
C ILE A 255 -14.46 6.86 8.27
N GLU A 256 -14.37 8.07 7.72
CA GLU A 256 -13.36 8.40 6.72
C GLU A 256 -11.95 8.26 7.31
N LYS A 257 -11.73 8.73 8.54
CA LYS A 257 -10.47 8.59 9.26
C LYS A 257 -10.16 7.14 9.57
N ASP A 258 -11.13 6.37 10.07
CA ASP A 258 -10.94 4.95 10.40
C ASP A 258 -10.57 4.14 9.14
N VAL A 259 -11.25 4.38 8.02
CA VAL A 259 -10.95 3.73 6.74
C VAL A 259 -9.56 4.12 6.23
N LYS A 260 -9.18 5.40 6.30
CA LYS A 260 -7.82 5.85 5.91
C LYS A 260 -6.74 5.25 6.79
N ASN A 261 -6.95 5.21 8.11
CA ASN A 261 -6.01 4.61 9.07
C ASN A 261 -5.87 3.10 8.85
N LEU A 262 -6.98 2.41 8.55
CA LEU A 262 -6.95 1.00 8.22
C LEU A 262 -6.19 0.74 6.92
N VAL A 263 -6.42 1.52 5.88
CA VAL A 263 -5.69 1.44 4.61
C VAL A 263 -4.17 1.63 4.81
N ALA A 264 -3.77 2.65 5.57
CA ALA A 264 -2.35 2.87 5.89
C ALA A 264 -1.75 1.70 6.68
N SER A 265 -2.48 1.22 7.70
CA SER A 265 -2.03 0.09 8.51
C SER A 265 -1.93 -1.20 7.69
N LEU A 266 -2.87 -1.44 6.76
CA LEU A 266 -2.86 -2.60 5.86
C LEU A 266 -1.68 -2.57 4.89
N ARG A 267 -1.32 -1.39 4.37
CA ARG A 267 -0.12 -1.23 3.54
C ARG A 267 1.14 -1.62 4.32
N SER A 268 1.29 -1.12 5.55
CA SER A 268 2.39 -1.50 6.44
C SER A 268 2.42 -3.01 6.70
N VAL A 269 1.26 -3.63 6.98
CA VAL A 269 1.16 -5.11 7.12
C VAL A 269 1.55 -5.83 5.83
N GLY A 270 1.26 -5.26 4.66
CA GLY A 270 1.69 -5.78 3.36
C GLY A 270 3.21 -5.81 3.22
N GLU A 271 3.90 -4.75 3.64
CA GLU A 271 5.37 -4.70 3.64
C GLU A 271 5.98 -5.74 4.60
N PHE A 272 5.31 -6.03 5.72
CA PHE A 272 5.74 -7.06 6.67
C PHE A 272 5.63 -8.50 6.16
N ARG A 273 4.96 -8.75 5.03
CA ARG A 273 4.94 -10.09 4.40
C ARG A 273 6.25 -10.46 3.73
N ASN A 274 7.20 -9.54 3.62
CA ASN A 274 8.50 -9.88 3.08
C ASN A 274 9.17 -10.99 3.91
N ASN A 275 9.55 -12.09 3.24
CA ASN A 275 10.23 -13.23 3.87
C ASN A 275 11.58 -12.85 4.51
N ALA A 276 12.11 -11.66 4.22
CA ALA A 276 13.29 -11.10 4.86
C ALA A 276 13.12 -10.86 6.38
N ILE A 277 11.88 -10.78 6.87
CA ILE A 277 11.60 -10.35 8.24
C ILE A 277 11.71 -11.53 9.22
N ARG A 278 12.51 -11.33 10.28
CA ARG A 278 12.81 -12.31 11.32
C ARG A 278 12.39 -11.79 12.69
N SER A 279 12.43 -12.64 13.71
CA SER A 279 12.07 -12.29 15.11
C SER A 279 12.67 -10.97 15.58
N ARG A 280 13.95 -10.73 15.29
CA ARG A 280 14.66 -9.50 15.67
C ARG A 280 14.05 -8.20 15.14
N HIS A 281 13.50 -8.23 13.93
CA HIS A 281 12.85 -7.06 13.33
C HIS A 281 11.49 -6.79 13.98
N TRP A 282 10.80 -7.86 14.43
CA TRP A 282 9.61 -7.74 15.27
C TRP A 282 9.95 -7.15 16.64
N ASP A 283 11.07 -7.55 17.23
CA ASP A 283 11.54 -6.98 18.50
C ASP A 283 11.87 -5.49 18.40
N GLU A 284 12.46 -5.06 17.27
CA GLU A 284 12.71 -3.65 16.95
C GLU A 284 11.38 -2.88 16.80
N LEU A 285 10.42 -3.42 16.05
CA LEU A 285 9.09 -2.83 15.91
C LEU A 285 8.34 -2.72 17.25
N MET A 286 8.44 -3.73 18.12
CA MET A 286 7.81 -3.71 19.44
C MET A 286 8.40 -2.65 20.36
N LYS A 287 9.70 -2.34 20.23
CA LYS A 287 10.34 -1.25 20.96
C LYS A 287 9.84 0.11 20.50
N GLU A 288 9.71 0.32 19.18
CA GLU A 288 9.26 1.60 18.61
C GLU A 288 7.77 1.85 18.85
N THR A 289 6.94 0.80 18.75
CA THR A 289 5.49 0.91 18.98
C THR A 289 5.11 0.91 20.46
N GLY A 290 5.99 0.44 21.34
CA GLY A 290 5.73 0.30 22.78
C GLY A 290 4.71 -0.79 23.14
N VAL A 291 4.33 -1.64 22.19
CA VAL A 291 3.35 -2.72 22.37
C VAL A 291 4.05 -4.06 22.15
N GLN A 292 3.93 -4.98 23.10
CA GLN A 292 4.50 -6.32 22.98
C GLN A 292 3.49 -7.29 22.36
N ILE A 293 3.84 -7.89 21.23
CA ILE A 293 3.05 -8.91 20.55
C ILE A 293 3.94 -10.12 20.24
N HIS A 294 3.56 -11.29 20.73
CA HIS A 294 4.20 -12.53 20.34
C HIS A 294 3.72 -12.96 18.96
N MET A 295 4.56 -12.75 17.95
CA MET A 295 4.27 -13.12 16.57
C MET A 295 4.34 -14.64 16.37
N THR A 296 3.19 -15.32 16.48
CA THR A 296 3.01 -16.74 16.12
C THR A 296 2.31 -16.88 14.77
N ASN A 297 2.26 -18.10 14.22
CA ASN A 297 1.52 -18.39 12.98
C ASN A 297 -0.01 -18.21 13.12
N GLU A 298 -0.50 -18.07 14.35
CA GLU A 298 -1.92 -17.92 14.69
C GLU A 298 -2.33 -16.46 14.94
N THR A 299 -1.40 -15.50 14.84
CA THR A 299 -1.75 -14.09 15.06
C THR A 299 -2.83 -13.63 14.09
N SER A 300 -3.81 -12.91 14.63
CA SER A 300 -4.92 -12.40 13.84
C SER A 300 -4.56 -11.04 13.26
N LEU A 301 -5.27 -10.61 12.20
CA LEU A 301 -5.13 -9.23 11.72
C LEU A 301 -5.50 -8.22 12.83
N GLN A 302 -6.38 -8.58 13.76
CA GLN A 302 -6.73 -7.73 14.90
C GLN A 302 -5.51 -7.34 15.73
N ASP A 303 -4.66 -8.31 16.07
CA ASP A 303 -3.49 -8.09 16.92
C ASP A 303 -2.50 -7.13 16.24
N LEU A 304 -2.35 -7.23 14.92
CA LEU A 304 -1.51 -6.31 14.15
C LEU A 304 -2.11 -4.90 14.04
N LEU A 305 -3.44 -4.78 13.98
CA LEU A 305 -4.09 -3.47 13.91
C LEU A 305 -4.04 -2.72 15.25
N VAL A 306 -3.87 -3.42 16.39
CA VAL A 306 -3.64 -2.79 17.71
C VAL A 306 -2.35 -1.99 17.75
N LEU A 307 -1.34 -2.38 16.94
CA LEU A 307 -0.07 -1.65 16.84
C LEU A 307 -0.21 -0.24 16.24
N ASN A 308 -1.39 0.11 15.69
CA ASN A 308 -1.64 1.41 15.07
C ASN A 308 -0.54 1.79 14.05
N LEU A 309 -0.19 0.84 13.18
CA LEU A 309 0.94 0.95 12.25
C LEU A 309 0.86 2.19 11.34
N HIS A 310 -0.33 2.74 11.11
CA HIS A 310 -0.53 4.02 10.42
C HIS A 310 0.22 5.22 11.05
N LYS A 311 0.64 5.14 12.32
CA LYS A 311 1.44 6.19 12.97
C LYS A 311 2.95 6.03 12.80
N TYR A 312 3.38 4.85 12.38
CA TYR A 312 4.78 4.44 12.32
C TYR A 312 5.18 3.96 10.92
N GLU A 313 4.50 4.44 9.86
CA GLU A 313 4.69 3.97 8.47
C GLU A 313 6.16 4.10 8.03
N GLU A 314 6.83 5.19 8.36
CA GLU A 314 8.25 5.40 8.03
C GLU A 314 9.17 4.41 8.77
N GLU A 315 8.89 4.11 10.04
CA GLU A 315 9.69 3.16 10.82
C GLU A 315 9.48 1.72 10.34
N VAL A 316 8.23 1.37 10.00
CA VAL A 316 7.92 0.09 9.35
C VAL A 316 8.75 -0.07 8.08
N LYS A 317 8.76 0.95 7.23
CA LYS A 317 9.50 0.93 5.97
C LYS A 317 11.01 0.81 6.21
N ASN A 318 11.56 1.54 7.18
CA ASN A 318 12.97 1.44 7.56
C ASN A 318 13.34 0.02 8.02
N ILE A 319 12.49 -0.62 8.82
CA ILE A 319 12.70 -2.00 9.31
C ILE A 319 12.63 -3.00 8.15
N VAL A 320 11.68 -2.84 7.24
CA VAL A 320 11.52 -3.70 6.05
C VAL A 320 12.73 -3.55 5.12
N ASP A 321 13.20 -2.32 4.90
CA ASP A 321 14.39 -2.03 4.09
C ASP A 321 15.65 -2.63 4.72
N LYS A 322 15.81 -2.49 6.04
CA LYS A 322 16.90 -3.12 6.81
C LYS A 322 16.86 -4.64 6.65
N ALA A 323 15.70 -5.25 6.84
CA ALA A 323 15.52 -6.70 6.69
C ALA A 323 15.87 -7.18 5.27
N ALA A 324 15.40 -6.47 4.23
CA ALA A 324 15.68 -6.81 2.85
C ALA A 324 17.18 -6.70 2.52
N LYS A 325 17.86 -5.67 3.04
CA LYS A 325 19.32 -5.53 2.89
C LYS A 325 20.06 -6.64 3.63
N GLU A 326 19.68 -6.95 4.86
CA GLU A 326 20.26 -8.06 5.65
C GLU A 326 20.12 -9.42 4.94
N GLN A 327 18.95 -9.71 4.36
CA GLN A 327 18.74 -10.93 3.57
C GLN A 327 19.68 -10.98 2.35
N GLY A 328 19.88 -9.85 1.69
CA GLY A 328 20.86 -9.73 0.60
C GLY A 328 22.29 -10.05 1.06
N MET A 329 22.70 -9.54 2.23
CA MET A 329 24.02 -9.83 2.81
C MET A 329 24.18 -11.30 3.15
N GLU A 330 23.16 -11.92 3.74
CA GLU A 330 23.17 -13.34 4.10
C GLU A 330 23.30 -14.23 2.86
N LYS A 331 22.63 -13.86 1.76
CA LYS A 331 22.79 -14.57 0.49
C LYS A 331 24.23 -14.45 -0.04
N ILE A 332 24.82 -13.26 -0.01
CA ILE A 332 26.23 -13.07 -0.43
C ILE A 332 27.17 -13.91 0.43
N LEU A 333 26.98 -13.93 1.76
CA LEU A 333 27.79 -14.75 2.65
C LEU A 333 27.64 -16.25 2.40
N TYR A 334 26.42 -16.71 2.11
CA TYR A 334 26.14 -18.11 1.76
C TYR A 334 26.78 -18.50 0.42
N ASP A 335 26.66 -17.65 -0.59
CA ASP A 335 27.26 -17.86 -1.91
C ASP A 335 28.80 -17.87 -1.81
N LEU A 336 29.37 -16.99 -0.97
CA LEU A 336 30.80 -16.94 -0.66
C LEU A 336 31.26 -18.24 0.01
N GLU A 337 30.60 -18.67 1.09
CA GLU A 337 30.94 -19.91 1.80
C GLU A 337 30.86 -21.13 0.88
N ASN A 338 29.84 -21.23 0.04
CA ASN A 338 29.70 -22.31 -0.93
C ASN A 338 30.78 -22.29 -2.01
N THR A 339 31.13 -21.12 -2.52
CA THR A 339 32.15 -20.99 -3.56
C THR A 339 33.51 -21.46 -3.02
N TRP A 340 33.94 -20.89 -1.88
CA TRP A 340 35.26 -21.17 -1.31
C TRP A 340 35.37 -22.55 -0.64
N SER A 341 34.26 -23.15 -0.22
CA SER A 341 34.27 -24.54 0.26
C SER A 341 34.52 -25.54 -0.87
N ASN A 342 34.14 -25.20 -2.11
CA ASN A 342 34.30 -26.07 -3.27
C ASN A 342 35.52 -25.72 -4.15
N MET A 343 36.14 -24.56 -3.91
CA MET A 343 37.29 -24.11 -4.69
C MET A 343 38.59 -24.76 -4.20
N ASN A 344 39.20 -25.54 -5.07
CA ASN A 344 40.43 -26.29 -4.80
C ASN A 344 41.54 -25.79 -5.72
N PHE A 345 42.78 -25.82 -5.23
CA PHE A 345 43.96 -25.58 -6.05
C PHE A 345 44.13 -26.68 -7.09
N HIS A 346 44.48 -26.28 -8.31
CA HIS A 346 45.06 -27.18 -9.29
C HIS A 346 46.54 -27.43 -8.97
N VAL A 347 47.04 -28.59 -9.36
CA VAL A 347 48.33 -29.08 -8.91
C VAL A 347 49.08 -29.72 -10.07
N GLU A 348 50.33 -29.32 -10.26
CA GLU A 348 51.21 -29.79 -11.31
C GLU A 348 52.50 -30.37 -10.74
N LYS A 349 53.07 -31.39 -11.39
CA LYS A 349 54.33 -31.99 -10.94
C LYS A 349 55.51 -31.31 -11.59
N HIS A 350 56.51 -30.94 -10.79
CA HIS A 350 57.75 -30.38 -11.27
C HIS A 350 58.48 -31.38 -12.21
N PRO A 351 58.88 -30.97 -13.42
CA PRO A 351 59.40 -31.90 -14.44
C PRO A 351 60.62 -32.72 -14.02
N ARG A 352 61.46 -32.19 -13.11
CA ARG A 352 62.72 -32.81 -12.71
C ARG A 352 62.68 -33.54 -11.38
N THR A 353 61.93 -33.01 -10.42
CA THR A 353 61.96 -33.49 -9.02
C THR A 353 60.70 -34.23 -8.61
N ASN A 354 59.67 -34.25 -9.48
CA ASN A 354 58.32 -34.75 -9.18
C ASN A 354 57.69 -34.10 -7.93
N VAL A 355 58.23 -32.95 -7.47
CA VAL A 355 57.63 -32.18 -6.37
C VAL A 355 56.37 -31.51 -6.89
N THR A 356 55.37 -31.51 -6.05
CA THR A 356 54.05 -31.04 -6.39
C THR A 356 53.94 -29.54 -6.19
N LEU A 357 53.68 -28.83 -7.29
CA LEU A 357 53.58 -27.39 -7.38
C LEU A 357 52.11 -27.00 -7.49
N VAL A 358 51.72 -25.96 -6.77
CA VAL A 358 50.39 -25.39 -6.92
C VAL A 358 50.36 -24.60 -8.22
N SER A 359 49.36 -24.89 -9.06
CA SER A 359 49.02 -24.12 -10.26
C SER A 359 47.90 -23.14 -9.88
N ILE A 360 48.04 -21.90 -10.33
CA ILE A 360 47.10 -20.83 -9.99
C ILE A 360 46.21 -20.61 -11.19
N ASP A 361 44.95 -20.97 -11.03
CA ASP A 361 43.94 -20.71 -12.03
C ASP A 361 43.55 -19.23 -11.99
N ASP A 362 43.45 -18.59 -13.16
CA ASP A 362 43.01 -17.19 -13.27
C ASP A 362 41.62 -16.99 -12.63
N ASP A 363 40.78 -18.02 -12.65
CA ASP A 363 39.45 -18.03 -12.01
C ASP A 363 39.51 -17.81 -10.50
N ILE A 364 40.54 -18.34 -9.82
CA ILE A 364 40.74 -18.13 -8.37
C ILE A 364 41.09 -16.68 -8.09
N LEU A 365 41.95 -16.07 -8.91
CA LEU A 365 42.36 -14.67 -8.75
C LEU A 365 41.17 -13.73 -8.98
N VAL A 366 40.40 -13.94 -10.04
CA VAL A 366 39.20 -13.15 -10.33
C VAL A 366 38.17 -13.28 -9.21
N ALA A 367 37.89 -14.51 -8.75
CA ALA A 367 36.95 -14.73 -7.65
C ALA A 367 37.42 -14.11 -6.32
N LEU A 368 38.73 -14.13 -6.06
CA LEU A 368 39.32 -13.52 -4.86
C LEU A 368 39.13 -12.01 -4.87
N ASP A 369 39.50 -11.32 -5.95
CA ASP A 369 39.36 -9.87 -6.09
C ASP A 369 37.89 -9.42 -6.03
N GLU A 370 37.00 -10.16 -6.71
CA GLU A 370 35.58 -9.87 -6.70
C GLU A 370 34.99 -10.01 -5.28
N HIS A 371 35.19 -11.15 -4.63
CA HIS A 371 34.67 -11.38 -3.28
C HIS A 371 35.32 -10.47 -2.23
N GLN A 372 36.59 -10.10 -2.37
CA GLN A 372 37.20 -9.08 -1.51
C GLN A 372 36.53 -7.70 -1.67
N THR A 373 36.22 -7.30 -2.90
CA THR A 373 35.50 -6.05 -3.18
C THR A 373 34.07 -6.07 -2.66
N GLN A 374 33.38 -7.21 -2.80
CA GLN A 374 32.05 -7.42 -2.24
C GLN A 374 32.08 -7.35 -0.71
N LEU A 375 33.01 -8.03 -0.03
CA LEU A 375 33.18 -7.95 1.42
C LEU A 375 33.48 -6.51 1.89
N GLN A 376 34.29 -5.75 1.15
CA GLN A 376 34.56 -4.35 1.45
C GLN A 376 33.29 -3.48 1.33
N THR A 377 32.43 -3.78 0.36
CA THR A 377 31.14 -3.10 0.17
C THR A 377 30.15 -3.48 1.27
N LEU A 378 30.19 -4.71 1.76
CA LEU A 378 29.41 -5.12 2.92
C LEU A 378 29.86 -4.37 4.18
N LEU A 379 31.17 -4.24 4.42
CA LEU A 379 31.74 -3.52 5.57
C LEU A 379 31.37 -2.02 5.60
N SER A 380 31.20 -1.39 4.44
CA SER A 380 30.77 0.01 4.36
C SER A 380 29.25 0.19 4.53
N SER A 381 28.48 -0.89 4.56
CA SER A 381 27.02 -0.83 4.68
C SER A 381 26.59 -0.54 6.12
N LYS A 382 25.68 0.43 6.28
CA LYS A 382 25.07 0.78 7.57
C LYS A 382 24.26 -0.34 8.24
N PHE A 383 23.90 -1.38 7.49
CA PHE A 383 23.09 -2.50 7.97
C PHE A 383 23.90 -3.73 8.40
N ILE A 384 25.23 -3.61 8.48
CA ILE A 384 26.12 -4.75 8.78
C ILE A 384 26.09 -5.23 10.24
N SER A 385 25.46 -4.49 11.17
CA SER A 385 25.62 -4.72 12.62
C SER A 385 25.55 -6.18 13.10
N HIS A 386 24.70 -7.02 12.49
CA HIS A 386 24.59 -8.44 12.85
C HIS A 386 25.65 -9.34 12.18
N PHE A 387 26.16 -8.94 11.02
CA PHE A 387 27.08 -9.73 10.20
C PHE A 387 28.54 -9.28 10.30
N ILE A 388 28.83 -8.25 11.11
CA ILE A 388 30.16 -7.63 11.20
C ILE A 388 31.26 -8.64 11.55
N ASP A 389 31.03 -9.50 12.52
CA ASP A 389 32.01 -10.50 12.95
C ASP A 389 32.29 -11.51 11.84
N ASN A 390 31.23 -12.00 11.17
CA ASN A 390 31.35 -12.96 10.08
C ASN A 390 32.05 -12.35 8.85
N VAL A 391 31.64 -11.14 8.44
CA VAL A 391 32.23 -10.43 7.29
C VAL A 391 33.69 -10.07 7.57
N THR A 392 34.01 -9.62 8.79
CA THR A 392 35.40 -9.29 9.19
C THR A 392 36.29 -10.53 9.19
N THR A 393 35.77 -11.66 9.69
CA THR A 393 36.49 -12.95 9.67
C THR A 393 36.79 -13.36 8.23
N TRP A 394 35.78 -13.35 7.35
CA TRP A 394 35.97 -13.65 5.93
C TRP A 394 36.93 -12.69 5.25
N LYS A 395 36.84 -11.38 5.53
CA LYS A 395 37.76 -10.38 4.97
C LYS A 395 39.20 -10.66 5.39
N SER A 396 39.43 -10.98 6.67
CA SER A 396 40.75 -11.35 7.17
C SER A 396 41.27 -12.62 6.50
N GLN A 397 40.43 -13.65 6.37
CA GLN A 397 40.80 -14.92 5.73
C GLN A 397 41.14 -14.76 4.24
N MET A 398 40.37 -13.94 3.52
CA MET A 398 40.61 -13.66 2.10
C MET A 398 41.88 -12.85 1.89
N SER A 399 42.14 -11.86 2.74
CA SER A 399 43.37 -11.06 2.65
C SER A 399 44.60 -11.86 3.05
N ALA A 400 44.51 -12.72 4.07
CA ALA A 400 45.58 -13.67 4.36
C ALA A 400 45.82 -14.65 3.20
N ALA A 401 44.74 -15.12 2.57
CA ALA A 401 44.84 -16.01 1.43
C ALA A 401 45.54 -15.38 0.22
N ASP A 402 45.21 -14.13 -0.12
CA ASP A 402 45.88 -13.36 -1.18
C ASP A 402 47.38 -13.19 -0.90
N MET A 403 47.74 -12.77 0.31
CA MET A 403 49.14 -12.60 0.70
C MET A 403 49.93 -13.92 0.61
N VAL A 404 49.36 -15.02 1.11
CA VAL A 404 49.99 -16.35 1.04
C VAL A 404 50.08 -16.84 -0.41
N LEU A 405 49.07 -16.59 -1.24
CA LEU A 405 49.09 -16.95 -2.66
C LEU A 405 50.22 -16.25 -3.41
N GLN A 406 50.38 -14.94 -3.23
CA GLN A 406 51.47 -14.17 -3.84
C GLN A 406 52.85 -14.65 -3.39
N LEU A 407 53.04 -14.83 -2.08
CA LEU A 407 54.29 -15.34 -1.52
C LEU A 407 54.61 -16.75 -2.01
N LEU A 408 53.61 -17.64 -2.03
CA LEU A 408 53.78 -19.01 -2.50
C LEU A 408 54.18 -19.04 -3.98
N THR A 409 53.58 -18.18 -4.82
CA THR A 409 53.93 -18.04 -6.24
C THR A 409 55.38 -17.60 -6.41
N ASP A 410 55.78 -16.56 -5.68
CA ASP A 410 57.15 -16.03 -5.70
C ASP A 410 58.16 -17.09 -5.26
N VAL A 411 57.90 -17.77 -4.14
CA VAL A 411 58.73 -18.82 -3.59
C VAL A 411 58.82 -20.01 -4.55
N GLN A 412 57.69 -20.49 -5.10
CA GLN A 412 57.68 -21.58 -6.08
C GLN A 412 58.52 -21.25 -7.32
N ARG A 413 58.38 -20.03 -7.84
CA ARG A 413 59.11 -19.58 -9.03
C ARG A 413 60.61 -19.45 -8.76
N THR A 414 60.98 -18.79 -7.68
CA THR A 414 62.39 -18.59 -7.29
C THR A 414 63.06 -19.91 -6.92
N TRP A 415 62.38 -20.76 -6.15
CA TRP A 415 62.86 -22.11 -5.84
C TRP A 415 63.05 -22.94 -7.10
N SER A 416 62.08 -23.00 -8.02
CA SER A 416 62.20 -23.78 -9.27
C SER A 416 63.43 -23.37 -10.10
N ASN A 417 63.68 -22.06 -10.21
CA ASN A 417 64.86 -21.53 -10.90
C ASN A 417 66.16 -21.90 -10.20
N LEU A 418 66.25 -21.72 -8.87
CA LEU A 418 67.45 -22.00 -8.10
C LEU A 418 67.71 -23.50 -7.95
N GLU A 419 66.67 -24.32 -7.89
CA GLU A 419 66.73 -25.78 -7.84
C GLU A 419 67.46 -26.29 -9.08
N ALA A 420 67.06 -25.86 -10.28
CA ALA A 420 67.71 -26.18 -11.54
C ALA A 420 69.23 -25.87 -11.52
N ILE A 421 69.65 -24.84 -10.80
CA ILE A 421 71.03 -24.36 -10.76
C ILE A 421 71.84 -25.08 -9.67
N PHE A 422 71.45 -24.95 -8.40
CA PHE A 422 72.18 -25.50 -7.25
C PHE A 422 72.06 -27.02 -7.12
N ILE A 423 70.96 -27.62 -7.58
CA ILE A 423 70.77 -29.08 -7.54
C ILE A 423 71.07 -29.73 -8.90
N GLY A 424 70.86 -29.02 -10.00
CA GLY A 424 71.07 -29.55 -11.35
C GLY A 424 72.51 -29.50 -11.86
N THR A 425 73.37 -28.65 -11.28
CA THR A 425 74.74 -28.45 -11.76
C THR A 425 75.77 -28.78 -10.67
N ASP A 426 76.61 -29.79 -10.89
CA ASP A 426 77.65 -30.18 -9.92
C ASP A 426 78.78 -29.15 -9.78
N ASP A 427 79.12 -28.43 -10.85
CA ASP A 427 80.21 -27.43 -10.83
C ASP A 427 79.91 -26.23 -9.91
N ILE A 428 78.64 -25.78 -9.84
CA ILE A 428 78.25 -24.66 -8.97
C ILE A 428 78.26 -25.08 -7.50
N ARG A 429 77.94 -26.34 -7.20
CA ARG A 429 77.99 -26.89 -5.84
C ARG A 429 79.38 -26.84 -5.24
N ILE A 430 80.40 -27.08 -6.06
CA ILE A 430 81.80 -27.03 -5.64
C ILE A 430 82.27 -25.59 -5.44
N GLN A 431 81.72 -24.65 -6.23
CA GLN A 431 82.14 -23.25 -6.22
C GLN A 431 81.46 -22.40 -5.14
N LEU A 432 80.22 -22.73 -4.78
CA LEU A 432 79.41 -22.06 -3.74
C LEU A 432 78.89 -23.10 -2.72
N PRO A 433 79.77 -23.72 -1.91
CA PRO A 433 79.39 -24.83 -1.04
C PRO A 433 78.47 -24.40 0.12
N ASP A 434 78.70 -23.22 0.70
CA ASP A 434 77.92 -22.71 1.83
C ASP A 434 76.49 -22.36 1.40
N GLU A 435 76.33 -21.71 0.24
CA GLU A 435 75.03 -21.38 -0.36
C GLU A 435 74.29 -22.64 -0.83
N THR A 436 75.01 -23.65 -1.30
CA THR A 436 74.44 -24.94 -1.67
C THR A 436 73.89 -25.68 -0.45
N GLU A 437 74.60 -25.66 0.68
CA GLU A 437 74.09 -26.23 1.93
C GLU A 437 72.85 -25.47 2.44
N ALA A 438 72.89 -24.13 2.37
CA ALA A 438 71.74 -23.29 2.71
C ALA A 438 70.53 -23.61 1.84
N PHE A 439 70.71 -23.71 0.51
CA PHE A 439 69.64 -24.07 -0.43
C PHE A 439 69.09 -25.48 -0.17
N HIS A 440 69.93 -26.45 0.21
CA HIS A 440 69.45 -27.79 0.59
C HIS A 440 68.53 -27.80 1.81
N ARG A 441 68.72 -26.88 2.77
CA ARG A 441 67.79 -26.71 3.90
C ARG A 441 66.46 -26.16 3.41
N ILE A 442 66.50 -25.12 2.58
CA ILE A 442 65.31 -24.51 1.96
C ILE A 442 64.53 -25.54 1.13
N ASP A 443 65.22 -26.36 0.32
CA ASP A 443 64.61 -27.42 -0.49
C ASP A 443 63.86 -28.45 0.36
N LYS A 444 64.41 -28.83 1.52
CA LYS A 444 63.72 -29.73 2.46
C LYS A 444 62.47 -29.08 3.03
N GLU A 445 62.56 -27.83 3.47
CA GLU A 445 61.43 -27.06 4.01
C GLU A 445 60.33 -26.88 2.96
N PHE A 446 60.70 -26.51 1.74
CA PHE A 446 59.76 -26.34 0.62
C PHE A 446 59.05 -27.66 0.28
N LYS A 447 59.77 -28.78 0.25
CA LYS A 447 59.19 -30.11 0.03
C LYS A 447 58.21 -30.53 1.12
N ILE A 448 58.42 -30.10 2.37
CA ILE A 448 57.47 -30.34 3.47
C ILE A 448 56.18 -29.53 3.23
N ILE A 449 56.30 -28.26 2.85
CA ILE A 449 55.15 -27.40 2.52
C ILE A 449 54.38 -27.96 1.32
N ALA A 450 55.08 -28.35 0.25
CA ALA A 450 54.49 -28.94 -0.95
C ALA A 450 53.69 -30.22 -0.65
N LYS A 451 54.23 -31.12 0.18
CA LYS A 451 53.50 -32.32 0.66
C LYS A 451 52.31 -31.97 1.54
N GLY A 452 52.42 -30.93 2.37
CA GLY A 452 51.28 -30.44 3.15
C GLY A 452 50.15 -29.95 2.25
N ASN A 453 50.49 -29.27 1.15
CA ASN A 453 49.51 -28.75 0.19
C ASN A 453 48.79 -29.87 -0.58
N GLU A 454 49.41 -31.05 -0.77
CA GLU A 454 48.74 -32.22 -1.36
C GLU A 454 47.59 -32.80 -0.50
N VAL A 455 47.66 -32.64 0.82
CA VAL A 455 46.71 -33.28 1.76
C VAL A 455 45.36 -32.54 1.81
N ASP A 456 45.38 -31.22 1.67
CA ASP A 456 44.17 -30.40 1.64
C ASP A 456 44.33 -29.33 0.55
N LEU A 457 43.62 -29.55 -0.55
CA LEU A 457 43.64 -28.70 -1.74
C LEU A 457 42.65 -27.54 -1.63
N ASN A 458 41.81 -27.48 -0.60
CA ASN A 458 40.87 -26.39 -0.46
C ASN A 458 41.62 -25.06 -0.29
N PHE A 459 41.29 -24.08 -1.14
CA PHE A 459 42.02 -22.82 -1.24
C PHE A 459 42.16 -22.10 0.11
N ILE A 460 41.04 -21.88 0.80
CA ILE A 460 41.01 -21.14 2.07
C ILE A 460 41.69 -21.91 3.19
N ARG A 461 41.47 -23.23 3.30
CA ARG A 461 42.10 -24.03 4.35
C ARG A 461 43.60 -24.18 4.16
N CYS A 462 44.06 -24.30 2.92
CA CYS A 462 45.48 -24.40 2.59
C CYS A 462 46.21 -23.09 2.91
N THR A 463 45.64 -21.95 2.49
CA THR A 463 46.27 -20.64 2.68
C THR A 463 46.20 -20.11 4.11
N ASN A 464 45.14 -20.42 4.87
CA ASN A 464 44.96 -19.94 6.24
C ASN A 464 45.61 -20.86 7.31
N ARG A 465 46.56 -21.72 6.92
CA ARG A 465 47.29 -22.56 7.89
C ARG A 465 48.18 -21.69 8.79
N SER A 466 48.12 -21.96 10.10
CA SER A 466 48.89 -21.22 11.10
C SER A 466 50.40 -21.30 10.83
N GLY A 467 51.05 -20.14 10.73
CA GLY A 467 52.51 -20.02 10.53
C GLY A 467 53.01 -20.31 9.12
N LEU A 468 52.12 -20.60 8.15
CA LEU A 468 52.52 -20.79 6.75
C LEU A 468 53.08 -19.50 6.15
N TYR A 469 52.45 -18.35 6.43
CA TYR A 469 52.93 -17.04 5.98
C TYR A 469 54.37 -16.78 6.44
N ASP A 470 54.63 -16.89 7.75
CA ASP A 470 55.97 -16.64 8.32
C ASP A 470 57.03 -17.62 7.76
N GLN A 471 56.63 -18.86 7.46
CA GLN A 471 57.51 -19.85 6.83
C GLN A 471 57.85 -19.46 5.39
N LEU A 472 56.84 -19.05 4.61
CA LEU A 472 57.04 -18.61 3.22
C LEU A 472 57.84 -17.31 3.14
N GLU A 473 57.62 -16.37 4.06
CA GLU A 473 58.37 -15.12 4.13
C GLU A 473 59.85 -15.38 4.41
N LYS A 474 60.16 -16.17 5.46
CA LYS A 474 61.55 -16.59 5.74
C LYS A 474 62.18 -17.33 4.57
N MET A 475 61.40 -18.18 3.90
CA MET A 475 61.87 -18.92 2.74
C MET A 475 62.19 -18.00 1.57
N LYS A 476 61.34 -17.00 1.30
CA LYS A 476 61.56 -15.97 0.29
C LYS A 476 62.85 -15.20 0.57
N ASP A 477 63.08 -14.75 1.80
CA ASP A 477 64.29 -14.02 2.18
C ASP A 477 65.55 -14.88 1.98
N ASN A 478 65.50 -16.14 2.42
CA ASN A 478 66.63 -17.06 2.25
C ASN A 478 66.90 -17.38 0.77
N LEU A 479 65.85 -17.54 -0.06
CA LEU A 479 65.98 -17.73 -1.51
C LEU A 479 66.58 -16.49 -2.17
N GLN A 480 66.22 -15.29 -1.74
CA GLN A 480 66.81 -14.05 -2.23
C GLN A 480 68.30 -13.93 -1.88
N LEU A 481 68.71 -14.39 -0.69
CA LEU A 481 70.14 -14.44 -0.33
C LEU A 481 70.91 -15.39 -1.24
N CYS A 482 70.38 -16.60 -1.51
CA CYS A 482 70.98 -17.54 -2.45
C CYS A 482 71.03 -16.97 -3.88
N GLN A 483 69.96 -16.30 -4.31
CA GLN A 483 69.91 -15.66 -5.63
C GLN A 483 70.97 -14.55 -5.74
N LYS A 484 71.09 -13.69 -4.73
CA LYS A 484 72.07 -12.62 -4.71
C LYS A 484 73.50 -13.16 -4.73
N ALA A 485 73.81 -14.17 -3.91
CA ALA A 485 75.12 -14.79 -3.91
C ALA A 485 75.48 -15.42 -5.27
N LEU A 486 74.49 -16.01 -5.94
CA LEU A 486 74.66 -16.51 -7.31
C LEU A 486 74.93 -15.37 -8.30
N GLU A 487 74.19 -14.26 -8.22
CA GLU A 487 74.39 -13.09 -9.07
C GLU A 487 75.79 -12.47 -8.87
N ASP A 488 76.21 -12.29 -7.62
CA ASP A 488 77.55 -11.80 -7.25
C ASP A 488 78.65 -12.72 -7.81
N TYR A 489 78.46 -14.05 -7.71
CA TYR A 489 79.36 -15.04 -8.31
C TYR A 489 79.43 -14.91 -9.84
N LEU A 490 78.29 -14.78 -10.51
CA LEU A 490 78.22 -14.58 -11.96
C LEU A 490 78.90 -13.28 -12.38
N GLU A 491 78.77 -12.21 -11.60
CA GLU A 491 79.43 -10.93 -11.85
C GLU A 491 80.96 -11.05 -11.75
N ILE A 492 81.47 -11.74 -10.72
CA ILE A 492 82.91 -12.04 -10.60
C ILE A 492 83.41 -12.79 -11.84
N LYS A 493 82.64 -13.77 -12.35
CA LYS A 493 83.00 -14.49 -13.59
C LYS A 493 82.95 -13.60 -14.82
N ARG A 494 82.00 -12.66 -14.90
CA ARG A 494 81.95 -11.65 -15.97
C ARG A 494 83.13 -10.69 -15.94
N LEU A 495 83.58 -10.28 -14.75
CA LEU A 495 84.78 -9.45 -14.60
C LEU A 495 86.06 -10.20 -14.99
N ALA A 496 86.14 -11.49 -14.65
CA ALA A 496 87.27 -12.33 -15.04
C ALA A 496 87.34 -12.56 -16.56
N PHE A 497 86.19 -12.59 -17.24
CA PHE A 497 86.12 -12.71 -18.69
C PHE A 497 85.03 -11.80 -19.29
N PRO A 498 85.39 -10.57 -19.71
CA PRO A 498 84.43 -9.53 -20.12
C PRO A 498 83.49 -9.90 -21.26
N ARG A 499 83.79 -10.93 -22.06
CA ARG A 499 82.85 -11.35 -23.11
C ARG A 499 81.58 -12.03 -22.55
N PHE A 500 81.59 -12.45 -21.29
CA PHE A 500 80.39 -12.96 -20.61
C PHE A 500 79.34 -11.87 -20.30
N PHE A 501 79.64 -10.59 -20.52
CA PHE A 501 78.63 -9.53 -20.48
C PHE A 501 77.65 -9.58 -21.67
N PHE A 502 78.01 -10.26 -22.77
CA PHE A 502 77.16 -10.39 -23.96
C PHE A 502 76.17 -11.56 -23.89
N VAL A 503 76.21 -12.35 -22.81
CA VAL A 503 75.32 -13.50 -22.61
C VAL A 503 74.43 -13.31 -21.38
N SER A 504 73.21 -13.83 -21.48
CA SER A 504 72.26 -13.83 -20.36
C SER A 504 72.78 -14.63 -19.16
N GLY A 505 72.20 -14.41 -17.97
CA GLY A 505 72.60 -15.14 -16.76
C GLY A 505 72.43 -16.67 -16.89
N SER A 506 71.34 -17.12 -17.52
CA SER A 506 71.09 -18.54 -17.78
C SER A 506 72.11 -19.18 -18.73
N GLU A 507 72.49 -18.47 -19.80
CA GLU A 507 73.50 -18.94 -20.75
C GLU A 507 74.90 -18.94 -20.10
N LEU A 508 75.19 -17.96 -19.26
CA LEU A 508 76.43 -17.92 -18.49
C LEU A 508 76.53 -19.11 -17.54
N LEU A 509 75.42 -19.49 -16.89
CA LEU A 509 75.37 -20.70 -16.07
C LEU A 509 75.58 -21.96 -16.92
N GLU A 510 75.05 -22.00 -18.15
CA GLU A 510 75.30 -23.11 -19.09
C GLU A 510 76.78 -23.21 -19.50
N PHE A 511 77.47 -22.08 -19.67
CA PHE A 511 78.92 -22.03 -19.89
C PHE A 511 79.71 -22.54 -18.69
N LEU A 512 79.33 -22.15 -17.47
CA LEU A 512 80.03 -22.50 -16.24
C LEU A 512 79.79 -23.97 -15.84
N SER A 513 78.58 -24.47 -16.04
CA SER A 513 78.15 -25.84 -15.73
C SER A 513 78.74 -26.91 -16.66
N ASN A 514 79.07 -26.52 -17.89
CA ASN A 514 79.65 -27.41 -18.89
C ASN A 514 81.10 -27.04 -19.20
N GLY A 515 81.80 -26.33 -18.32
CA GLY A 515 83.19 -25.89 -18.55
C GLY A 515 84.17 -27.05 -18.83
N ASN A 516 83.80 -28.27 -18.46
CA ASN A 516 84.55 -29.49 -18.72
C ASN A 516 84.16 -30.24 -20.00
N ASP A 517 83.04 -29.88 -20.65
CA ASP A 517 82.52 -30.49 -21.87
C ASP A 517 82.62 -29.52 -23.06
N PRO A 518 83.68 -29.65 -23.89
CA PRO A 518 83.93 -28.73 -24.99
C PRO A 518 82.81 -28.70 -26.04
N GLU A 519 82.05 -29.79 -26.23
CA GLU A 519 81.02 -29.86 -27.27
C GLU A 519 79.78 -29.02 -26.91
N LYS A 520 79.42 -28.99 -25.63
CA LYS A 520 78.31 -28.16 -25.14
C LYS A 520 78.69 -26.69 -25.14
N VAL A 521 79.91 -26.36 -24.72
CA VAL A 521 80.46 -24.99 -24.77
C VAL A 521 80.55 -24.47 -26.21
N MET A 522 80.86 -25.35 -27.18
CA MET A 522 80.92 -24.99 -28.61
C MET A 522 79.60 -24.44 -29.16
N ARG A 523 78.44 -24.90 -28.67
CA ARG A 523 77.14 -24.36 -29.08
C ARG A 523 76.95 -22.90 -28.68
N LEU A 524 77.56 -22.50 -27.58
CA LEU A 524 77.41 -21.17 -27.00
C LEU A 524 78.52 -20.21 -27.45
N ILE A 525 79.68 -20.72 -27.91
CA ILE A 525 80.83 -19.92 -28.36
C ILE A 525 80.47 -18.87 -29.41
N ARG A 526 79.54 -19.17 -30.33
CA ARG A 526 79.06 -18.23 -31.36
C ARG A 526 78.46 -16.95 -30.76
N LYS A 527 77.92 -17.00 -29.53
CA LYS A 527 77.34 -15.84 -28.84
C LYS A 527 78.38 -14.96 -28.15
N VAL A 528 79.61 -15.46 -27.96
CA VAL A 528 80.70 -14.80 -27.22
C VAL A 528 81.77 -14.26 -28.18
N PHE A 529 81.81 -14.77 -29.42
CA PHE A 529 82.78 -14.39 -30.45
C PHE A 529 82.11 -14.20 -31.81
N ASP A 530 82.20 -12.99 -32.37
CA ASP A 530 81.55 -12.61 -33.62
C ASP A 530 82.01 -13.40 -34.86
N SER A 531 83.29 -13.82 -34.88
CA SER A 531 83.91 -14.46 -36.04
C SER A 531 84.15 -15.98 -35.87
N LEU A 532 83.64 -16.60 -34.81
CA LEU A 532 83.81 -18.03 -34.54
C LEU A 532 82.47 -18.76 -34.64
N ASN A 533 82.40 -19.80 -35.46
CA ASN A 533 81.19 -20.62 -35.62
C ASN A 533 81.36 -22.03 -35.05
N LYS A 534 82.52 -22.66 -35.28
CA LYS A 534 82.85 -24.00 -34.78
C LYS A 534 84.35 -24.09 -34.55
N LEU A 535 84.76 -24.82 -33.52
CA LEU A 535 86.16 -25.12 -33.25
C LEU A 535 86.41 -26.61 -33.48
N ASP A 536 87.52 -26.96 -34.12
CA ASP A 536 87.92 -28.36 -34.30
C ASP A 536 88.76 -28.80 -33.09
N LEU A 537 88.23 -29.77 -32.34
CA LEU A 537 88.87 -30.36 -31.15
C LEU A 537 89.84 -31.46 -31.58
N ARG A 538 91.09 -31.43 -31.08
CA ARG A 538 92.04 -32.55 -31.27
C ARG A 538 91.66 -33.73 -30.38
N GLU A 539 91.90 -34.95 -30.83
CA GLU A 539 91.76 -36.18 -30.04
C GLU A 539 93.13 -36.69 -29.55
N ASP A 540 93.18 -37.21 -28.31
CA ASP A 540 94.34 -37.90 -27.74
C ASP A 540 94.47 -39.33 -28.30
N LEU A 541 95.61 -39.98 -28.08
CA LEU A 541 95.92 -41.35 -28.53
C LEU A 541 94.95 -42.42 -28.03
N ASN A 542 94.11 -42.11 -27.03
CA ASN A 542 93.05 -42.97 -26.49
C ASN A 542 91.64 -42.62 -27.02
N GLY A 543 91.51 -41.74 -28.02
CA GLY A 543 90.23 -41.31 -28.60
C GLY A 543 89.47 -40.26 -27.77
N ASN A 544 90.09 -39.72 -26.71
CA ASN A 544 89.49 -38.67 -25.88
C ASN A 544 89.81 -37.29 -26.45
N LYS A 545 88.81 -36.45 -26.69
CA LYS A 545 89.00 -35.08 -27.22
C LYS A 545 89.74 -34.20 -26.20
N LEU A 546 90.90 -33.67 -26.58
CA LEU A 546 91.74 -32.75 -25.83
C LEU A 546 91.11 -31.35 -25.79
N LYS A 547 91.29 -30.64 -24.67
CA LYS A 547 90.88 -29.22 -24.49
C LYS A 547 91.78 -28.23 -25.27
N MET A 548 92.31 -28.65 -26.41
CA MET A 548 93.09 -27.81 -27.33
C MET A 548 92.33 -27.73 -28.65
N ALA A 549 91.93 -26.52 -29.01
CA ALA A 549 91.18 -26.23 -30.22
C ALA A 549 91.90 -25.16 -31.03
N TYR A 550 91.81 -25.26 -32.35
CA TYR A 550 92.26 -24.21 -33.26
C TYR A 550 91.01 -23.51 -33.83
N ALA A 551 91.14 -22.19 -34.01
CA ALA A 551 90.09 -21.33 -34.56
C ALA A 551 90.01 -21.45 -36.08
#